data_AF-A0A7V1ZIG6-F1
#
_entry.id   AF-A0A7V1ZIG6-F1
#
_cell.length_a   1.000
_cell.length_b   1.000
_cell.length_c   1.000
_cell.angle_alpha   90.00
_cell.angle_beta   90.00
_cell.angle_gamma   90.00
#
_symmetry.space_group_name_H-M   'P 1'
#
loop_
_entity.id
_entity.type
_entity.pdbx_description
1 polymer ?
#
loop_
_entity_poly.entity_id
_entity_poly.type
_entity_poly.pdbx_seq_one_letter_code
_entity_poly.pdbx_strand_id
1 'polypeptide(L)'
;MTYGQVSARLGHLLSPAAVGWALHVCPADVPWHRVVNAQGRCSTERLPDFPPGLQRRLLEAEGVVFDPQGRLDLAYYAWDGGAGASFDDGKERQGP
;
A
#
# COMPACT_ATOMS: atom_id res chain seq x y z
N MET A 1 5.21 0.03 -1.75
CA MET A 1 4.28 -0.20 -2.90
C MET A 1 3.50 1.09 -3.19
N THR A 2 3.00 1.31 -4.40
CA THR A 2 2.16 2.49 -4.73
C THR A 2 0.69 2.13 -4.96
N TYR A 3 -0.22 3.10 -4.82
CA TYR A 3 -1.64 2.91 -5.16
C TYR A 3 -1.85 2.45 -6.62
N GLY A 4 -1.03 2.99 -7.54
CA GLY A 4 -1.03 2.57 -8.94
C GLY A 4 -0.59 1.12 -9.12
N GLN A 5 0.41 0.68 -8.36
CA GLN A 5 0.87 -0.71 -8.34
C GLN A 5 -0.19 -1.68 -7.79
N VAL A 6 -0.98 -1.28 -6.79
CA VAL A 6 -2.10 -2.08 -6.29
C VAL A 6 -3.19 -2.17 -7.34
N SER A 7 -3.59 -1.03 -7.93
CA SER A 7 -4.56 -0.97 -9.02
C SER A 7 -4.18 -1.89 -10.19
N ALA A 8 -2.93 -1.82 -10.65
CA ALA A 8 -2.44 -2.65 -11.74
C ALA A 8 -2.48 -4.15 -11.41
N ARG A 9 -2.15 -4.55 -10.18
CA ARG A 9 -2.22 -5.95 -9.74
C ARG A 9 -3.64 -6.48 -9.63
N LEU A 10 -4.61 -5.61 -9.36
CA LEU A 10 -6.03 -5.93 -9.43
C LEU A 10 -6.58 -5.87 -10.86
N GLY A 11 -5.74 -5.86 -11.89
CA GLY A 11 -6.19 -5.78 -13.29
C GLY A 11 -6.92 -4.48 -13.62
N HIS A 12 -6.61 -3.40 -12.90
CA HIS A 12 -7.27 -2.09 -13.02
C HIS A 12 -8.77 -2.09 -12.71
N LEU A 13 -9.27 -3.09 -11.98
CA LEU A 13 -10.66 -3.11 -11.48
C LEU A 13 -10.99 -1.92 -10.57
N LEU A 14 -9.97 -1.42 -9.86
CA LEU A 14 -10.05 -0.21 -9.04
C LEU A 14 -9.05 0.83 -9.55
N SER A 15 -9.47 2.09 -9.57
CA SER A 15 -8.54 3.21 -9.81
C SER A 15 -7.59 3.38 -8.62
N PRO A 16 -6.40 4.00 -8.78
CA PRO A 16 -5.50 4.29 -7.67
C PRO A 16 -6.17 5.11 -6.54
N ALA A 17 -7.09 6.01 -6.90
CA ALA A 17 -7.88 6.76 -5.94
C ALA A 17 -8.86 5.86 -5.17
N ALA A 18 -9.54 4.93 -5.85
CA ALA A 18 -10.43 3.96 -5.22
C ALA A 18 -9.68 3.01 -4.28
N VAL A 19 -8.45 2.60 -4.63
CA VAL A 19 -7.57 1.88 -3.70
C VAL A 19 -7.29 2.72 -2.45
N GLY A 20 -7.04 4.01 -2.61
CA GLY A 20 -6.88 4.95 -1.49
C GLY A 20 -8.08 4.94 -0.55
N TRP A 21 -9.30 5.02 -1.09
CA TRP A 21 -10.52 4.93 -0.29
C TRP A 21 -10.68 3.58 0.39
N ALA A 22 -10.38 2.47 -0.29
CA ALA A 22 -10.45 1.14 0.31
C ALA A 22 -9.47 0.99 1.49
N LEU A 23 -8.24 1.49 1.34
CA LEU A 23 -7.23 1.45 2.41
C LEU A 23 -7.54 2.41 3.56
N HIS A 24 -8.29 3.48 3.31
CA HIS A 24 -8.72 4.41 4.35
C HIS A 24 -9.67 3.76 5.37
N VAL A 25 -10.45 2.76 4.95
CA VAL A 25 -11.45 2.07 5.77
C VAL A 25 -11.11 0.60 6.02
N CYS A 26 -9.86 0.21 5.77
CA CYS A 26 -9.45 -1.18 5.87
C CYS A 26 -9.37 -1.65 7.34
N PRO A 27 -9.50 -2.98 7.58
CA PRO A 27 -9.25 -3.57 8.90
C PRO A 27 -7.86 -3.23 9.46
N ALA A 28 -7.75 -3.22 10.79
CA ALA A 28 -6.53 -2.77 11.49
C ALA A 28 -5.29 -3.66 11.24
N ASP A 29 -5.48 -4.91 10.84
CA ASP A 29 -4.43 -5.86 10.48
C ASP A 29 -3.89 -5.67 9.06
N VAL A 30 -4.53 -4.81 8.25
CA VAL A 30 -4.03 -4.46 6.91
C VAL A 30 -2.91 -3.40 7.05
N PRO A 31 -1.69 -3.65 6.51
CA PRO A 31 -0.57 -2.73 6.60
C PRO A 31 -0.68 -1.58 5.58
N TRP A 32 -1.73 -0.77 5.71
CA TRP A 32 -2.05 0.33 4.79
C TRP A 32 -0.90 1.33 4.63
N HIS A 33 -0.07 1.52 5.67
CA HIS A 33 1.03 2.48 5.68
C HIS A 33 2.08 2.19 4.61
N ARG A 34 2.18 0.94 4.13
CA ARG A 34 3.11 0.50 3.07
C ARG A 34 2.75 0.97 1.66
N VAL A 35 1.58 1.59 1.50
CA VAL A 35 1.09 2.10 0.22
C VAL A 35 1.23 3.62 0.15
N VAL A 36 2.13 4.09 -0.72
CA VAL A 36 2.44 5.51 -0.92
C VAL A 36 1.98 6.00 -2.30
N ASN A 37 1.99 7.31 -2.52
CA ASN A 37 1.66 7.85 -3.83
C ASN A 37 2.75 7.57 -4.88
N ALA A 38 2.46 7.87 -6.15
CA ALA A 38 3.39 7.66 -7.26
C ALA A 38 4.65 8.55 -7.21
N GLN A 39 4.71 9.53 -6.29
CA GLN A 39 5.87 10.39 -6.06
C GLN A 39 6.72 9.93 -4.85
N GLY A 40 6.39 8.78 -4.24
CA GLY A 40 7.08 8.27 -3.06
C GLY A 40 6.74 9.02 -1.77
N ARG A 41 5.61 9.73 -1.70
CA ARG A 41 5.20 10.49 -0.51
C ARG A 41 4.07 9.79 0.25
N CYS A 42 4.04 10.04 1.55
CA CYS A 42 2.93 9.64 2.41
C CYS A 42 1.64 10.37 1.99
N SER A 43 0.54 9.63 1.85
CA SER A 43 -0.76 10.18 1.45
C SER A 43 -1.57 10.70 2.63
N THR A 44 -1.27 10.25 3.85
CA THR A 44 -2.10 10.56 5.03
C THR A 44 -1.70 11.85 5.75
N GLU A 45 -0.62 12.54 5.35
CA GLU A 45 -0.13 13.74 6.05
C GLU A 45 -1.15 14.89 6.15
N ARG A 46 -2.13 14.93 5.23
CA ARG A 46 -3.15 15.98 5.15
C ARG A 46 -4.56 15.50 5.51
N LEU A 47 -4.70 14.25 5.96
CA LEU A 47 -6.00 13.68 6.31
C LEU A 47 -6.29 13.95 7.79
N PRO A 48 -7.45 14.56 8.14
CA PRO A 48 -7.74 15.04 9.49
C PRO A 48 -7.95 13.91 10.51
N ASP A 49 -8.30 12.73 10.04
CA ASP A 49 -8.55 11.51 10.82
C ASP A 49 -7.29 10.70 11.11
N PHE A 50 -6.15 11.05 10.47
CA PHE A 50 -4.85 10.47 10.76
C PHE A 50 -3.99 11.43 11.58
N PRO A 51 -3.32 10.97 12.64
CA PRO A 51 -2.32 11.76 13.32
C PRO A 51 -1.25 12.24 12.31
N PRO A 52 -0.88 13.54 12.32
CA PRO A 52 0.13 14.06 11.41
C PRO A 52 1.42 13.24 11.45
N GLY A 53 1.89 12.81 10.26
CA GLY A 53 3.11 12.02 10.12
C GLY A 53 3.05 10.58 10.64
N LEU A 54 1.86 10.03 10.95
CA LEU A 54 1.74 8.62 11.37
C LEU A 54 2.30 7.65 10.34
N GLN A 55 1.89 7.78 9.06
CA GLN A 55 2.35 6.90 7.99
C GLN A 55 3.88 6.90 7.87
N ARG A 56 4.49 8.09 7.91
CA ARG A 56 5.94 8.25 7.85
C ARG A 56 6.63 7.54 9.01
N ARG A 57 6.15 7.73 10.25
CA ARG A 57 6.69 7.08 11.44
C ARG A 57 6.61 5.55 11.37
N LEU A 58 5.50 5.01 10.86
CA LEU A 58 5.35 3.57 10.67
C LEU A 58 6.34 3.03 9.63
N LEU A 59 6.55 3.75 8.52
CA LEU A 59 7.53 3.38 7.50
C LEU A 59 8.97 3.49 8.00
N GLU A 60 9.31 4.55 8.73
CA GLU A 60 10.63 4.74 9.35
C GLU A 60 10.92 3.63 10.39
N ALA A 61 9.90 3.17 11.13
CA ALA A 61 10.04 2.02 12.04
C ALA A 61 10.32 0.69 11.31
N GLU A 62 9.94 0.59 10.03
CA GLU A 62 10.29 -0.54 9.15
C GLU A 62 11.63 -0.34 8.43
N GLY A 63 12.36 0.76 8.71
CA GLY A 63 13.66 1.05 8.11
C GLY A 63 13.59 1.83 6.79
N VAL A 64 12.42 2.37 6.42
CA VAL A 64 12.30 3.23 5.24
C VAL A 64 12.87 4.61 5.51
N VAL A 65 13.79 5.05 4.65
CA VAL A 65 14.40 6.37 4.71
C VAL A 65 13.71 7.33 3.74
N PHE A 66 13.46 8.55 4.20
CA PHE A 66 12.92 9.65 3.40
C PHE A 66 13.99 10.72 3.15
N ASP A 67 13.96 11.30 1.95
CA ASP A 67 14.77 12.46 1.59
C ASP A 67 14.31 13.73 2.35
N PRO A 68 15.08 14.84 2.30
CA PRO A 68 14.68 16.11 2.91
C PRO A 68 13.36 16.68 2.37
N GLN A 69 12.91 16.25 1.19
CA GLN A 69 11.65 16.64 0.59
C GLN A 69 10.49 15.73 1.03
N GLY A 70 10.72 14.71 1.85
CA GLY A 70 9.70 13.77 2.33
C GLY A 70 9.32 12.71 1.29
N ARG A 71 10.23 12.30 0.41
CA ARG A 71 10.03 11.22 -0.55
C ARG A 71 10.91 10.01 -0.21
N LEU A 72 10.37 8.82 -0.38
CA LEU A 72 11.14 7.59 -0.41
C LEU A 72 11.55 7.25 -1.84
N ASP A 73 12.69 6.55 -2.00
CA ASP A 73 13.13 6.05 -3.29
C ASP A 73 12.28 4.84 -3.72
N LEU A 74 11.39 5.05 -4.67
CA LEU A 74 10.54 3.98 -5.19
C LEU A 74 11.32 2.91 -5.94
N ALA A 75 12.49 3.22 -6.53
CA ALA A 75 13.29 2.18 -7.18
C ALA A 75 13.86 1.19 -6.17
N TYR A 76 14.14 1.66 -4.96
CA TYR A 76 14.68 0.84 -3.88
C TYR A 76 13.60 0.11 -3.07
N TYR A 77 12.51 0.80 -2.70
CA TYR A 77 11.48 0.26 -1.79
C TYR A 77 10.23 -0.28 -2.48
N ALA A 78 10.07 -0.13 -3.81
CA ALA A 78 8.89 -0.65 -4.48
C ALA A 78 8.86 -2.17 -4.42
N TRP A 79 7.66 -2.71 -4.14
CA TRP A 79 7.43 -4.14 -4.18
C TRP A 79 7.24 -4.59 -5.63
N ASP A 80 8.09 -5.51 -6.08
CA ASP A 80 8.13 -6.07 -7.42
C ASP A 80 7.11 -7.21 -7.64
N GLY A 81 6.44 -7.67 -6.57
CA GLY A 81 5.45 -8.74 -6.66
C GLY A 81 5.99 -10.11 -6.27
N GLY A 82 7.09 -10.16 -5.49
CA GLY A 82 7.77 -11.35 -4.97
C GLY A 82 6.99 -12.67 -5.07
N ALA A 83 7.64 -13.68 -5.67
CA ALA A 83 7.13 -15.00 -6.03
C ALA A 83 6.71 -15.92 -4.84
N GLY A 84 6.23 -15.36 -3.75
CA GLY A 84 5.97 -16.05 -2.48
C GLY A 84 4.59 -15.75 -1.93
N ALA A 85 3.54 -16.08 -2.69
CA ALA A 85 2.22 -16.47 -2.20
C ALA A 85 1.38 -16.82 -3.41
N SER A 86 1.43 -18.09 -3.82
CA SER A 86 0.29 -18.67 -4.52
C SER A 86 -0.91 -18.45 -3.62
N PHE A 87 -1.83 -17.58 -4.03
CA PHE A 87 -3.17 -17.59 -3.47
C PHE A 87 -3.75 -18.95 -3.84
N ASP A 88 -3.70 -19.89 -2.89
CA ASP A 88 -4.48 -21.11 -2.94
C ASP A 88 -5.95 -20.67 -2.86
N ASP A 89 -6.53 -20.41 -4.03
CA ASP A 89 -7.95 -20.17 -4.18
C ASP A 89 -8.63 -21.51 -3.93
N GLY A 90 -8.82 -21.81 -2.64
CA GLY A 90 -9.50 -22.99 -2.11
C GLY A 90 -10.94 -23.05 -2.62
N LYS A 91 -11.10 -23.34 -3.91
CA LYS A 91 -12.37 -23.66 -4.52
C LYS A 91 -12.64 -25.11 -4.17
N GLU A 92 -13.26 -25.32 -3.01
CA GLU A 92 -13.96 -26.56 -2.70
C GLU A 92 -14.88 -26.89 -3.87
N ARG A 93 -14.44 -27.84 -4.70
CA ARG A 93 -15.30 -28.53 -5.65
C ARG A 93 -16.17 -29.44 -4.82
N GLN A 94 -17.35 -28.96 -4.44
CA GLN A 94 -18.41 -29.85 -4.00
C GLN A 94 -18.82 -30.73 -5.19
N GLY A 95 -18.63 -32.02 -4.99
CA GLY A 95 -19.25 -33.13 -5.69
C GLY A 95 -19.13 -34.36 -4.78
N PRO A 96 -19.94 -35.41 -4.97
CA PRO A 96 -20.89 -35.66 -6.06
C PRO A 96 -22.31 -35.16 -5.78
#